data_AF-A0A2G5QQQ3-F1
#
_entry.id   AF-A0A2G5QQQ3-F1
#
_cell.length_a   1.000
_cell.length_b   1.000
_cell.length_c   1.000
_cell.angle_alpha   90.00
_cell.angle_beta   90.00
_cell.angle_gamma   90.00
#
_symmetry.space_group_name_H-M   'P 1'
#
loop_
_entity.id
_entity.type
_entity.pdbx_description
1 polymer ?
#
loop_
_entity_poly.entity_id
_entity_poly.type
_entity_poly.pdbx_seq_one_letter_code
_entity_poly.pdbx_strand_id
1 'polypeptide(L)'
;MTRPASRRQQAEAKAAAVADAKSVSPDVPARIGSTPATKFRGNPAIFGRLVEDHDKHRALLAMIEATGPKDPARKTLFEEFVRDVHGHAAAEEQALWSTVMRNPETTEFARHAVGDHHKLDKLDKLMADAAARDITGAGWLRHFAALKAEYLDHILEEETEQFVEAEKTLSDSDQRYMRGVFNRRKKAEKAAAVIEKEIALTPIA
;
A
#
# COMPACT_ATOMS: atom_id res chain seq x y z
N MET A 1 -8.58 22.04 5.32
CA MET A 1 -7.29 21.41 4.95
C MET A 1 -6.40 21.33 6.17
N THR A 2 -5.98 20.12 6.52
CA THR A 2 -5.15 19.87 7.69
C THR A 2 -3.72 20.36 7.44
N ARG A 3 -3.13 21.05 8.42
CA ARG A 3 -1.76 21.55 8.30
C ARG A 3 -0.78 20.36 8.23
N PRO A 4 0.26 20.42 7.36
CA PRO A 4 1.29 19.38 7.33
C PRO A 4 1.95 19.19 8.71
N ALA A 5 2.32 17.96 9.03
CA ALA A 5 3.13 17.66 10.20
C ALA A 5 4.54 18.30 10.07
N SER A 6 5.21 18.55 11.19
CA SER A 6 6.59 19.04 11.16
C SER A 6 7.52 18.05 10.45
N ARG A 7 8.63 18.53 9.87
CA ARG A 7 9.64 17.66 9.24
C ARG A 7 10.11 16.54 10.15
N ARG A 8 10.23 16.83 11.46
CA ARG A 8 10.57 15.85 12.48
C ARG A 8 9.51 14.76 12.60
N GLN A 9 8.24 15.12 12.73
CA GLN A 9 7.13 14.16 12.81
C GLN A 9 7.01 13.32 11.53
N GLN A 10 7.24 13.92 10.36
CA GLN A 10 7.27 13.18 9.09
C GLN A 10 8.39 12.14 9.07
N ALA A 11 9.59 12.51 9.54
CA ALA A 11 10.73 11.60 9.62
C ALA A 11 10.49 10.48 10.64
N GLU A 12 9.92 10.79 11.80
CA GLU A 12 9.56 9.83 12.84
C GLU A 12 8.49 8.82 12.33
N ALA A 13 7.46 9.30 11.64
CA ALA A 13 6.42 8.45 11.05
C ALA A 13 7.00 7.50 9.98
N LYS A 14 7.85 8.03 9.07
CA LYS A 14 8.54 7.20 8.06
C LYS A 14 9.45 6.16 8.72
N ALA A 15 10.20 6.54 9.74
CA ALA A 15 11.07 5.62 10.47
C ALA A 15 10.27 4.51 11.18
N ALA A 16 9.11 4.85 11.75
CA ALA A 16 8.21 3.87 12.37
C ALA A 16 7.63 2.88 11.35
N ALA A 17 7.21 3.35 10.17
CA ALA A 17 6.71 2.49 9.09
C ALA A 17 7.81 1.51 8.58
N VAL A 18 9.04 2.01 8.42
CA VAL A 18 10.20 1.18 8.07
C VAL A 18 10.50 0.16 9.19
N ALA A 19 10.40 0.57 10.45
CA ALA A 19 10.60 -0.33 11.59
C ALA A 19 9.52 -1.44 11.64
N ASP A 20 8.27 -1.12 11.31
CA ASP A 20 7.19 -2.12 11.21
C ASP A 20 7.50 -3.17 10.13
N ALA A 21 7.90 -2.74 8.92
CA ALA A 21 8.35 -3.68 7.88
C ALA A 21 9.54 -4.55 8.35
N LYS A 22 10.52 -3.93 9.02
CA LYS A 22 11.67 -4.66 9.58
C LYS A 22 11.31 -5.64 10.69
N SER A 23 10.16 -5.49 11.37
CA SER A 23 9.72 -6.47 12.38
C SER A 23 9.49 -7.86 11.79
N VAL A 24 9.23 -7.95 10.48
CA VAL A 24 9.01 -9.18 9.71
C VAL A 24 10.31 -9.93 9.47
N SER A 25 11.38 -9.19 9.15
CA SER A 25 12.72 -9.74 8.95
C SER A 25 13.79 -8.70 9.34
N PRO A 26 14.26 -8.70 10.60
CA PRO A 26 15.09 -7.62 11.16
C PRO A 26 16.44 -7.44 10.46
N ASP A 27 17.00 -8.52 9.93
CA ASP A 27 18.34 -8.56 9.33
C ASP A 27 18.35 -8.11 7.86
N VAL A 28 17.18 -8.06 7.21
CA VAL A 28 17.08 -7.61 5.82
C VAL A 28 17.06 -6.08 5.76
N PRO A 29 17.92 -5.44 4.95
CA PRO A 29 17.97 -3.99 4.87
C PRO A 29 16.78 -3.41 4.11
N ALA A 30 16.10 -2.42 4.70
CA ALA A 30 14.99 -1.68 4.09
C ALA A 30 15.46 -0.36 3.46
N ARG A 31 15.98 -0.41 2.23
CA ARG A 31 16.55 0.76 1.53
C ARG A 31 15.53 1.43 0.60
N ILE A 32 14.63 2.23 1.16
CA ILE A 32 13.51 2.85 0.39
C ILE A 32 13.86 4.17 -0.32
N GLY A 33 15.05 4.74 -0.10
CA GLY A 33 15.47 5.99 -0.73
C GLY A 33 14.54 7.19 -0.43
N SER A 34 14.43 8.09 -1.40
CA SER A 34 13.48 9.21 -1.37
C SER A 34 12.06 8.73 -1.65
N THR A 35 11.11 9.23 -0.86
CA THR A 35 9.68 8.97 -1.04
C THR A 35 9.00 10.23 -1.62
N PRO A 36 7.83 10.09 -2.27
CA PRO A 36 7.11 11.23 -2.83
C PRO A 36 6.86 12.34 -1.82
N ALA A 37 6.82 13.57 -2.32
CA ALA A 37 6.43 14.73 -1.55
C ALA A 37 4.92 14.67 -1.30
N THR A 38 4.53 14.52 -0.04
CA THR A 38 3.13 14.53 0.38
C THR A 38 2.99 15.29 1.69
N LYS A 39 1.90 16.04 1.82
CA LYS A 39 1.58 16.79 3.05
C LYS A 39 0.98 15.92 4.15
N PHE A 40 0.61 14.68 3.83
CA PHE A 40 -0.13 13.79 4.73
C PHE A 40 0.77 13.00 5.68
N ARG A 41 2.05 12.81 5.33
CA ARG A 41 2.99 12.04 6.16
C ARG A 41 3.02 12.58 7.60
N GLY A 42 2.90 11.69 8.59
CA GLY A 42 2.87 12.05 10.01
C GLY A 42 1.61 12.79 10.48
N ASN A 43 0.58 12.93 9.64
CA ASN A 43 -0.73 13.43 10.06
C ASN A 43 -1.47 12.35 10.88
N PRO A 44 -2.03 12.67 12.06
CA PRO A 44 -2.74 11.68 12.88
C PRO A 44 -4.13 11.28 12.35
N ALA A 45 -4.56 11.74 11.19
CA ALA A 45 -5.84 11.39 10.58
C ALA A 45 -5.69 10.27 9.51
N ILE A 46 -6.75 9.99 8.75
CA ILE A 46 -6.78 8.88 7.78
C ILE A 46 -5.64 8.95 6.76
N PHE A 47 -5.42 10.08 6.10
CA PHE A 47 -4.42 10.15 5.02
C PHE A 47 -2.99 9.92 5.53
N GLY A 48 -2.65 10.39 6.74
CA GLY A 48 -1.34 10.09 7.30
C GLY A 48 -1.18 8.61 7.66
N ARG A 49 -2.26 7.96 8.12
CA ARG A 49 -2.28 6.51 8.37
C ARG A 49 -2.16 5.68 7.08
N LEU A 50 -2.74 6.14 5.96
CA LEU A 50 -2.57 5.51 4.65
C LEU A 50 -1.11 5.66 4.16
N VAL A 51 -0.53 6.85 4.27
CA VAL A 51 0.89 7.09 3.94
C VAL A 51 1.85 6.28 4.83
N GLU A 52 1.52 6.06 6.10
CA GLU A 52 2.29 5.16 6.98
C GLU A 52 2.31 3.72 6.43
N ASP A 53 1.18 3.22 5.93
CA ASP A 53 1.11 1.91 5.28
C ASP A 53 1.94 1.93 3.98
N HIS A 54 1.83 2.96 3.14
CA HIS A 54 2.61 3.08 1.90
C HIS A 54 4.12 3.07 2.16
N ASP A 55 4.59 3.77 3.19
CA ASP A 55 6.00 3.75 3.57
C ASP A 55 6.43 2.35 4.09
N LYS A 56 5.55 1.60 4.75
CA LYS A 56 5.79 0.18 5.10
C LYS A 56 5.85 -0.69 3.86
N HIS A 57 4.94 -0.53 2.91
CA HIS A 57 4.93 -1.32 1.67
C HIS A 57 6.17 -1.08 0.81
N ARG A 58 6.60 0.19 0.69
CA ARG A 58 7.90 0.53 0.08
C ARG A 58 9.06 -0.18 0.76
N ALA A 59 9.04 -0.27 2.09
CA ALA A 59 10.07 -0.96 2.86
C ALA A 59 10.06 -2.47 2.62
N LEU A 60 8.88 -3.11 2.63
CA LEU A 60 8.74 -4.53 2.30
C LEU A 60 9.26 -4.82 0.87
N LEU A 61 8.89 -4.00 -0.11
CA LEU A 61 9.36 -4.13 -1.49
C LEU A 61 10.90 -4.03 -1.58
N ALA A 62 11.49 -3.02 -0.94
CA ALA A 62 12.95 -2.86 -0.91
C ALA A 62 13.66 -4.01 -0.19
N MET A 63 13.05 -4.55 0.87
CA MET A 63 13.58 -5.70 1.61
C MET A 63 13.54 -6.96 0.74
N ILE A 64 12.44 -7.22 0.01
CA ILE A 64 12.32 -8.36 -0.91
C ILE A 64 13.42 -8.31 -1.98
N GLU A 65 13.69 -7.15 -2.58
CA GLU A 65 14.77 -6.98 -3.57
C GLU A 65 16.16 -7.23 -2.99
N ALA A 66 16.36 -6.92 -1.71
CA ALA A 66 17.64 -7.11 -1.03
C ALA A 66 17.95 -8.58 -0.72
N THR A 67 16.95 -9.47 -0.78
CA THR A 67 17.12 -10.90 -0.49
C THR A 67 17.77 -11.67 -1.64
N GLY A 68 18.51 -12.73 -1.30
CA GLY A 68 19.02 -13.70 -2.28
C GLY A 68 17.97 -14.78 -2.65
N PRO A 69 18.15 -15.52 -3.77
CA PRO A 69 17.19 -16.56 -4.18
C PRO A 69 16.94 -17.67 -3.16
N LYS A 70 17.92 -17.98 -2.32
CA LYS A 70 17.82 -19.02 -1.28
C LYS A 70 17.52 -18.45 0.11
N ASP A 71 17.29 -17.15 0.21
CA ASP A 71 17.01 -16.49 1.49
C ASP A 71 15.54 -16.78 1.89
N PRO A 72 15.31 -17.48 3.02
CA PRO A 72 13.95 -17.76 3.48
C PRO A 72 13.14 -16.49 3.81
N ALA A 73 13.81 -15.37 4.08
CA ALA A 73 13.15 -14.09 4.32
C ALA A 73 12.36 -13.61 3.10
N ARG A 74 12.80 -13.93 1.87
CA ARG A 74 12.14 -13.49 0.63
C ARG A 74 10.67 -13.88 0.60
N LYS A 75 10.38 -15.14 0.90
CA LYS A 75 9.02 -15.68 0.92
C LYS A 75 8.18 -15.02 2.00
N THR A 76 8.72 -14.94 3.22
CA THR A 76 8.03 -14.33 4.36
C THR A 76 7.67 -12.87 4.11
N LEU A 77 8.61 -12.10 3.55
CA LEU A 77 8.40 -10.70 3.20
C LEU A 77 7.38 -10.52 2.07
N PHE A 78 7.44 -11.37 1.04
CA PHE A 78 6.48 -11.33 -0.06
C PHE A 78 5.06 -11.68 0.42
N GLU A 79 4.91 -12.72 1.25
CA GLU A 79 3.59 -13.09 1.80
C GLU A 79 3.03 -12.01 2.72
N GLU A 80 3.86 -11.35 3.54
CA GLU A 80 3.45 -10.20 4.34
C GLU A 80 3.05 -9.01 3.45
N PHE A 81 3.81 -8.71 2.40
CA PHE A 81 3.48 -7.63 1.45
C PHE A 81 2.10 -7.85 0.83
N VAL A 82 1.83 -9.03 0.25
CA VAL A 82 0.54 -9.33 -0.39
C VAL A 82 -0.61 -9.17 0.61
N ARG A 83 -0.49 -9.75 1.81
CA ARG A 83 -1.53 -9.67 2.84
C ARG A 83 -1.76 -8.23 3.32
N ASP A 84 -0.68 -7.47 3.51
CA ASP A 84 -0.78 -6.10 4.00
C ASP A 84 -1.38 -5.17 2.93
N VAL A 85 -1.06 -5.37 1.64
CA VAL A 85 -1.67 -4.65 0.51
C VAL A 85 -3.15 -4.98 0.36
N HIS A 86 -3.54 -6.26 0.39
CA HIS A 86 -4.96 -6.65 0.34
C HIS A 86 -5.75 -6.06 1.51
N GLY A 87 -5.20 -6.16 2.72
CA GLY A 87 -5.82 -5.58 3.91
C GLY A 87 -5.94 -4.06 3.84
N HIS A 88 -4.93 -3.40 3.27
CA HIS A 88 -4.89 -1.96 3.07
C HIS A 88 -5.97 -1.51 2.07
N ALA A 89 -5.95 -2.06 0.86
CA ALA A 89 -6.90 -1.72 -0.20
C ALA A 89 -8.36 -1.92 0.24
N ALA A 90 -8.70 -3.12 0.73
CA ALA A 90 -10.07 -3.39 1.17
C ALA A 90 -10.52 -2.46 2.32
N ALA A 91 -9.60 -2.09 3.23
CA ALA A 91 -9.91 -1.17 4.31
C ALA A 91 -10.05 0.28 3.84
N GLU A 92 -9.30 0.68 2.83
CA GLU A 92 -9.38 2.00 2.21
C GLU A 92 -10.73 2.19 1.53
N GLU A 93 -11.19 1.21 0.74
CA GLU A 93 -12.52 1.27 0.10
C GLU A 93 -13.64 1.39 1.12
N GLN A 94 -13.55 0.62 2.21
CA GLN A 94 -14.57 0.59 3.25
C GLN A 94 -14.56 1.84 4.14
N ALA A 95 -13.43 2.53 4.26
CA ALA A 95 -13.29 3.72 5.10
C ALA A 95 -13.35 5.02 4.29
N LEU A 96 -12.37 5.23 3.41
CA LEU A 96 -12.19 6.46 2.64
C LEU A 96 -13.19 6.52 1.49
N TRP A 97 -13.12 5.59 0.55
CA TRP A 97 -13.87 5.72 -0.70
C TRP A 97 -15.37 5.59 -0.50
N SER A 98 -15.84 4.75 0.42
CA SER A 98 -17.26 4.69 0.79
C SER A 98 -17.80 6.01 1.37
N THR A 99 -16.94 6.78 2.05
CA THR A 99 -17.30 8.10 2.61
C THR A 99 -17.34 9.15 1.51
N VAL A 100 -16.29 9.22 0.68
CA VAL A 100 -16.22 10.16 -0.45
C VAL A 100 -17.34 9.88 -1.46
N MET A 101 -17.67 8.61 -1.72
CA MET A 101 -18.74 8.23 -2.65
C MET A 101 -20.14 8.59 -2.15
N ARG A 102 -20.34 8.77 -0.84
CA ARG A 102 -21.65 9.12 -0.28
C ARG A 102 -22.06 10.55 -0.61
N ASN A 103 -21.11 11.44 -0.86
CA ASN A 103 -21.39 12.80 -1.28
C ASN A 103 -21.70 12.82 -2.80
N PRO A 104 -22.89 13.28 -3.23
CA PRO A 104 -23.25 13.36 -4.65
C PRO A 104 -22.24 14.13 -5.51
N GLU A 105 -21.61 15.17 -4.96
CA GLU A 105 -20.65 16.01 -5.69
C GLU A 105 -19.33 15.30 -6.00
N THR A 106 -18.95 14.31 -5.18
CA THR A 106 -17.70 13.54 -5.34
C THR A 106 -17.93 12.10 -5.74
N THR A 107 -19.17 11.72 -6.09
CA THR A 107 -19.51 10.34 -6.43
C THR A 107 -18.76 9.84 -7.66
N GLU A 108 -18.66 10.65 -8.72
CA GLU A 108 -17.95 10.28 -9.94
C GLU A 108 -16.45 10.12 -9.68
N PHE A 109 -15.85 11.08 -8.97
CA PHE A 109 -14.46 11.01 -8.54
C PHE A 109 -14.18 9.76 -7.68
N ALA A 110 -15.04 9.45 -6.71
CA ALA A 110 -14.88 8.25 -5.88
C ALA A 110 -15.03 6.96 -6.68
N ARG A 111 -15.91 6.92 -7.69
CA ARG A 111 -16.02 5.77 -8.61
C ARG A 111 -14.79 5.63 -9.48
N HIS A 112 -14.21 6.73 -9.93
CA HIS A 112 -12.96 6.73 -10.67
C HIS A 112 -11.82 6.23 -9.77
N ALA A 113 -11.65 6.80 -8.58
CA ALA A 113 -10.66 6.37 -7.60
C ALA A 113 -10.83 4.87 -7.26
N VAL A 114 -12.04 4.38 -7.00
CA VAL A 114 -12.30 2.94 -6.80
C VAL A 114 -12.06 2.12 -8.07
N GLY A 115 -12.29 2.67 -9.26
CA GLY A 115 -12.02 2.00 -10.53
C GLY A 115 -10.52 1.88 -10.83
N ASP A 116 -9.75 2.92 -10.51
CA ASP A 116 -8.29 2.91 -10.56
C ASP A 116 -7.69 2.07 -9.46
N HIS A 117 -8.30 2.10 -8.28
CA HIS A 117 -8.05 1.12 -7.23
C HIS A 117 -8.38 -0.28 -7.76
N HIS A 118 -9.44 -0.52 -8.55
CA HIS A 118 -9.69 -1.80 -9.23
C HIS A 118 -8.81 -2.10 -10.46
N LYS A 119 -7.84 -1.23 -10.82
CA LYS A 119 -6.61 -1.75 -11.47
C LYS A 119 -5.85 -2.70 -10.52
N LEU A 120 -6.30 -2.86 -9.27
CA LEU A 120 -6.07 -4.01 -8.39
C LEU A 120 -6.33 -5.33 -9.10
N ASP A 121 -7.26 -5.47 -10.05
CA ASP A 121 -7.35 -6.71 -10.84
C ASP A 121 -6.02 -7.06 -11.51
N LYS A 122 -5.26 -6.03 -11.95
CA LYS A 122 -3.92 -6.20 -12.50
C LYS A 122 -2.90 -6.46 -11.38
N LEU A 123 -2.93 -5.73 -10.27
CA LEU A 123 -2.01 -5.98 -9.14
C LEU A 123 -2.23 -7.36 -8.51
N ASP A 124 -3.47 -7.78 -8.31
CA ASP A 124 -3.88 -9.10 -7.84
C ASP A 124 -3.40 -10.18 -8.80
N LYS A 125 -3.57 -9.99 -10.12
CA LYS A 125 -2.99 -10.91 -11.12
C LYS A 125 -1.47 -10.96 -11.03
N LEU A 126 -0.79 -9.83 -10.83
CA LEU A 126 0.68 -9.77 -10.68
C LEU A 126 1.14 -10.42 -9.37
N MET A 127 0.41 -10.22 -8.27
CA MET A 127 0.66 -10.86 -6.98
C MET A 127 0.43 -12.37 -7.06
N ALA A 128 -0.67 -12.81 -7.67
CA ALA A 128 -0.99 -14.22 -7.89
C ALA A 128 0.02 -14.90 -8.81
N ASP A 129 0.47 -14.23 -9.87
CA ASP A 129 1.49 -14.72 -10.80
C ASP A 129 2.84 -14.87 -10.10
N ALA A 130 3.28 -13.85 -9.35
CA ALA A 130 4.49 -13.92 -8.56
C ALA A 130 4.40 -15.00 -7.46
N ALA A 131 3.23 -15.21 -6.86
CA ALA A 131 2.99 -16.22 -5.82
C ALA A 131 2.93 -17.66 -6.36
N ALA A 132 2.51 -17.84 -7.61
CA ALA A 132 2.44 -19.14 -8.28
C ALA A 132 3.81 -19.64 -8.78
N ARG A 133 4.76 -18.73 -8.98
CA ARG A 133 6.10 -19.02 -9.50
C ARG A 133 7.05 -19.50 -8.41
N ASP A 134 8.08 -20.22 -8.82
CA ASP A 134 9.20 -20.57 -7.93
C ASP A 134 9.97 -19.30 -7.54
N ILE A 135 9.82 -18.90 -6.28
CA ILE A 135 10.43 -17.70 -5.68
C ILE A 135 11.97 -17.72 -5.68
N THR A 136 12.56 -18.92 -5.83
CA THR A 136 14.00 -19.13 -5.93
C THR A 136 14.49 -19.08 -7.38
N GLY A 137 13.56 -19.14 -8.35
CA GLY A 137 13.86 -19.14 -9.77
C GLY A 137 14.40 -17.80 -10.26
N ALA A 138 15.38 -17.83 -11.16
CA ALA A 138 16.01 -16.63 -11.71
C ALA A 138 15.02 -15.68 -12.43
N GLY A 139 13.92 -16.22 -12.94
CA GLY A 139 12.88 -15.43 -13.60
C GLY A 139 11.94 -14.67 -12.64
N TRP A 140 11.86 -15.06 -11.37
CA TRP A 140 10.87 -14.53 -10.42
C TRP A 140 11.01 -13.02 -10.19
N LEU A 141 12.26 -12.52 -10.13
CA LEU A 141 12.52 -11.10 -9.92
C LEU A 141 11.94 -10.21 -11.03
N ARG A 142 11.76 -10.71 -12.26
CA ARG A 142 11.10 -9.93 -13.32
C ARG A 142 9.61 -9.74 -13.05
N HIS A 143 8.93 -10.77 -12.56
CA HIS A 143 7.52 -10.70 -12.16
C HIS A 143 7.34 -9.79 -10.96
N PHE A 144 8.22 -9.94 -9.97
CA PHE A 144 8.25 -9.07 -8.81
C PHE A 144 8.54 -7.60 -9.19
N ALA A 145 9.45 -7.35 -10.14
CA ALA A 145 9.76 -5.98 -10.59
C ALA A 145 8.56 -5.31 -11.27
N ALA A 146 7.80 -6.04 -12.09
CA ALA A 146 6.56 -5.52 -12.69
C ALA A 146 5.50 -5.21 -11.63
N LEU A 147 5.26 -6.14 -10.68
CA LEU A 147 4.39 -5.91 -9.53
C LEU A 147 4.80 -4.65 -8.75
N LYS A 148 6.09 -4.53 -8.44
CA LYS A 148 6.65 -3.39 -7.72
C LYS A 148 6.40 -2.08 -8.47
N ALA A 149 6.67 -2.03 -9.77
CA ALA A 149 6.49 -0.82 -10.57
C ALA A 149 5.04 -0.34 -10.54
N GLU A 150 4.10 -1.23 -10.85
CA GLU A 150 2.67 -0.93 -10.86
C GLU A 150 2.18 -0.49 -9.48
N TYR A 151 2.63 -1.15 -8.42
CA TYR A 151 2.23 -0.80 -7.06
C TYR A 151 2.78 0.57 -6.62
N LEU A 152 4.01 0.89 -6.99
CA LEU A 152 4.62 2.18 -6.66
C LEU A 152 3.98 3.34 -7.40
N ASP A 153 3.60 3.14 -8.66
CA ASP A 153 2.87 4.14 -9.45
C ASP A 153 1.48 4.40 -8.86
N HIS A 154 0.79 3.34 -8.43
CA HIS A 154 -0.50 3.42 -7.77
C HIS A 154 -0.46 4.30 -6.50
N ILE A 155 0.39 3.96 -5.53
CA ILE A 155 0.48 4.74 -4.28
C ILE A 155 1.08 6.14 -4.48
N LEU A 156 1.78 6.39 -5.60
CA LEU A 156 2.23 7.73 -5.97
C LEU A 156 1.04 8.60 -6.32
N GLU A 157 0.18 8.12 -7.23
CA GLU A 157 -1.03 8.82 -7.66
C GLU A 157 -1.96 9.12 -6.48
N GLU A 158 -2.17 8.15 -5.60
CA GLU A 158 -2.96 8.34 -4.39
C GLU A 158 -2.39 9.46 -3.51
N GLU A 159 -1.09 9.40 -3.19
CA GLU A 159 -0.44 10.34 -2.29
C GLU A 159 -0.38 11.78 -2.81
N THR A 160 -0.27 11.96 -4.13
CA THR A 160 -0.06 13.27 -4.76
C THR A 160 -1.32 13.88 -5.37
N GLU A 161 -2.30 13.05 -5.74
CA GLU A 161 -3.49 13.51 -6.47
C GLU A 161 -4.76 13.13 -5.71
N GLN A 162 -5.03 11.82 -5.56
CA GLN A 162 -6.36 11.38 -5.11
C GLN A 162 -6.64 11.77 -3.66
N PHE A 163 -5.67 11.61 -2.74
CA PHE A 163 -5.83 12.05 -1.35
C PHE A 163 -5.96 13.57 -1.24
N VAL A 164 -5.30 14.33 -2.11
CA VAL A 164 -5.39 15.80 -2.14
C VAL A 164 -6.79 16.23 -2.56
N GLU A 165 -7.39 15.56 -3.53
CA GLU A 165 -8.75 15.84 -3.98
C GLU A 165 -9.78 15.40 -2.93
N ALA A 166 -9.69 14.17 -2.42
CA ALA A 166 -10.59 13.63 -1.41
C ALA A 166 -10.64 14.53 -0.15
N GLU A 167 -9.49 15.02 0.33
CA GLU A 167 -9.41 15.87 1.53
C GLU A 167 -10.27 17.15 1.42
N LYS A 168 -10.48 17.68 0.22
CA LYS A 168 -11.22 18.95 0.02
C LYS A 168 -12.67 18.88 0.50
N THR A 169 -13.26 17.68 0.52
CA THR A 169 -14.67 17.48 0.85
C THR A 169 -14.89 16.83 2.23
N LEU A 170 -13.81 16.56 2.96
CA LEU A 170 -13.84 15.83 4.22
C LEU A 170 -13.55 16.76 5.41
N SER A 171 -14.44 16.75 6.39
CA SER A 171 -14.20 17.45 7.66
C SER A 171 -13.10 16.76 8.48
N ASP A 172 -12.47 17.50 9.40
CA ASP A 172 -11.48 16.91 10.31
C ASP A 172 -12.11 15.78 11.17
N SER A 173 -13.42 15.86 11.46
CA SER A 173 -14.15 14.78 12.15
C SER A 173 -14.28 13.53 11.29
N ASP A 174 -14.59 13.68 10.00
CA ASP A 174 -14.65 12.55 9.06
C ASP A 174 -13.29 11.86 8.99
N GLN A 175 -12.22 12.63 8.81
CA GLN A 175 -10.86 12.10 8.70
C GLN A 175 -10.42 11.35 9.96
N ARG A 176 -10.79 11.81 11.16
CA ARG A 176 -10.52 11.08 12.41
C ARG A 176 -11.37 9.81 12.53
N TYR A 177 -12.64 9.87 12.16
CA TYR A 177 -13.54 8.72 12.20
C TYR A 177 -13.10 7.63 11.22
N MET A 178 -12.78 8.00 9.99
CA MET A 178 -12.29 7.09 8.95
C MET A 178 -11.01 6.37 9.38
N ARG A 179 -10.07 7.04 10.09
CA ARG A 179 -8.90 6.35 10.65
C ARG A 179 -9.29 5.19 11.57
N GLY A 180 -10.31 5.37 12.42
CA GLY A 180 -10.81 4.31 13.29
C GLY A 180 -11.44 3.15 12.52
N VAL A 181 -12.20 3.46 11.47
CA VAL A 181 -12.77 2.45 10.57
C VAL A 181 -11.68 1.68 9.84
N PHE A 182 -10.74 2.40 9.20
CA PHE A 182 -9.61 1.83 8.48
C PHE A 182 -8.79 0.87 9.36
N ASN A 183 -8.40 1.29 10.57
CA ASN A 183 -7.64 0.43 11.48
C ASN A 183 -8.35 -0.88 11.80
N ARG A 184 -9.67 -0.82 12.06
CA ARG A 184 -10.48 -2.00 12.37
C ARG A 184 -10.62 -2.91 11.15
N ARG A 185 -10.91 -2.33 9.98
CA ARG A 185 -11.12 -3.08 8.74
C ARG A 185 -9.81 -3.68 8.25
N LYS A 186 -8.70 -2.92 8.19
CA LYS A 186 -7.39 -3.44 7.76
C LYS A 186 -6.99 -4.69 8.55
N LYS A 187 -7.19 -4.68 9.87
CA LYS A 187 -6.90 -5.85 10.70
C LYS A 187 -7.71 -7.08 10.29
N ALA A 188 -9.01 -6.90 10.05
CA ALA A 188 -9.91 -7.99 9.65
C ALA A 188 -9.60 -8.47 8.22
N GLU A 189 -9.45 -7.55 7.27
CA GLU A 189 -9.19 -7.86 5.86
C GLU A 189 -7.82 -8.53 5.67
N LYS A 190 -6.77 -8.01 6.32
CA LYS A 190 -5.44 -8.64 6.31
C LYS A 190 -5.46 -10.07 6.87
N ALA A 191 -6.23 -10.31 7.94
CA ALA A 191 -6.37 -11.63 8.54
C ALA A 191 -7.14 -12.60 7.63
N ALA A 192 -8.09 -12.10 6.85
CA ALA A 192 -8.87 -12.87 5.89
C ALA A 192 -8.17 -13.04 4.52
N ALA A 193 -7.15 -12.23 4.22
CA ALA A 193 -6.47 -12.22 2.93
C ALA A 193 -5.94 -13.60 2.55
N VAL A 194 -6.28 -14.05 1.35
CA VAL A 194 -5.80 -15.28 0.74
C VAL A 194 -4.77 -14.92 -0.32
N ILE A 195 -3.62 -15.59 -0.29
CA ILE A 195 -2.60 -15.43 -1.33
C ILE A 195 -2.98 -16.38 -2.46
N GLU A 196 -3.68 -15.85 -3.45
CA GLU A 196 -4.02 -16.57 -4.66
C GLU A 196 -2.75 -16.95 -5.45
N LYS A 197 -2.86 -18.00 -6.26
CA LYS A 197 -1.76 -18.50 -7.09
C LYS A 197 -2.27 -18.85 -8.47
N GLU A 198 -2.03 -17.96 -9.41
CA GLU A 198 -2.45 -18.11 -10.80
C GLU A 198 -1.36 -17.57 -11.72
N ILE A 199 -0.88 -18.38 -12.65
CA ILE A 199 0.15 -17.95 -13.62
C ILE A 199 -0.54 -17.10 -14.70
N ALA A 200 -0.05 -15.88 -14.90
CA ALA A 200 -0.48 -15.02 -15.99
C ALA A 200 -0.08 -15.63 -17.34
N LEU A 201 -1.08 -15.84 -18.22
CA LEU A 201 -0.88 -16.43 -19.55
C LEU A 201 -0.28 -15.44 -20.56
N THR A 202 -0.39 -14.13 -20.30
CA THR A 202 0.20 -13.08 -21.12
C THR A 202 1.62 -12.78 -20.62
N PRO A 203 2.64 -12.69 -21.50
CA PRO A 203 3.99 -12.31 -21.09
C PRO A 203 3.99 -10.93 -20.42
N ILE A 204 4.72 -10.83 -19.30
CA ILE A 204 5.09 -9.52 -18.74
C ILE A 204 6.07 -8.88 -19.73
N ALA A 205 5.67 -7.75 -20.31
CA ALA A 205 6.44 -7.00 -21.31
C ALA A 205 7.71 -6.40 -20.71
#